data_AF-A0AAX3M095-F1
#
_entry.id   AF-A0AAX3M095-F1
#
_cell.length_a   1.000
_cell.length_b   1.000
_cell.length_c   1.000
_cell.angle_alpha   90.00
_cell.angle_beta   90.00
_cell.angle_gamma   90.00
#
_symmetry.space_group_name_H-M   'P 1'
#
loop_
_entity.id
_entity.type
_entity.pdbx_description
1 polymer ?
#
loop_
_entity_poly.entity_id
_entity_poly.type
_entity_poly.pdbx_seq_one_letter_code
_entity_poly.pdbx_strand_id
1 'polypeptide(L)'
;MANQAKDSIPVLIYRYQGPKRNIGFTLSPFLIEDDQQDISLQEMLFIYNEDFDYIRPLLDKHFPLTNPYTMETMNGLDPCWDNPIGKEIWVAVLEELDQQQVEDPELAVFCQQFKTWISTHVQNADGIEVTGNL
;
A
#
# COMPACT_ATOMS: atom_id res chain seq x y z
N MET A 1 18.61 9.36 -29.22
CA MET A 1 17.78 8.23 -28.78
C MET A 1 17.61 8.41 -27.28
N ALA A 2 16.48 8.95 -26.84
CA ALA A 2 16.22 9.21 -25.44
C ALA A 2 15.83 7.90 -24.75
N ASN A 3 16.49 7.58 -23.64
CA ASN A 3 16.17 6.44 -22.78
C ASN A 3 14.68 6.51 -22.42
N GLN A 4 13.90 5.53 -22.88
CA GLN A 4 12.64 5.18 -22.23
C GLN A 4 12.99 4.74 -20.81
N ALA A 5 12.84 5.64 -19.83
CA ALA A 5 12.70 5.21 -18.45
C ALA A 5 11.52 4.22 -18.45
N LYS A 6 11.75 2.99 -18.00
CA LYS A 6 10.71 1.96 -17.99
C LYS A 6 9.60 2.41 -17.05
N ASP A 7 8.44 2.75 -17.61
CA ASP A 7 7.19 2.92 -16.87
C ASP A 7 6.90 1.61 -16.11
N SER A 8 7.29 1.56 -14.85
CA SER A 8 7.14 0.37 -14.02
C SER A 8 6.92 0.76 -12.58
N ILE A 9 6.09 -0.02 -11.91
CA ILE A 9 5.75 0.18 -10.51
C ILE A 9 7.00 -0.06 -9.65
N PRO A 10 7.43 0.93 -8.84
CA PRO A 10 8.46 0.74 -7.83
C PRO A 10 8.12 -0.43 -6.91
N VAL A 11 9.11 -1.25 -6.58
CA VAL A 11 8.93 -2.40 -5.70
C VAL A 11 9.64 -2.14 -4.38
N LEU A 12 8.91 -2.24 -3.27
CA LEU A 12 9.47 -2.26 -1.93
C LEU A 12 9.64 -3.71 -1.49
N ILE A 13 10.87 -4.06 -1.11
CA ILE A 13 11.29 -5.44 -0.80
C ILE A 13 11.97 -5.45 0.57
N TYR A 14 11.68 -6.48 1.36
CA TYR A 14 12.40 -6.77 2.59
C TYR A 14 13.12 -8.13 2.51
N ARG A 15 12.38 -9.24 2.56
CA ARG A 15 12.93 -10.60 2.58
C ARG A 15 12.65 -11.40 1.32
N TYR A 16 11.77 -10.93 0.45
CA TYR A 16 11.40 -11.69 -0.74
C TYR A 16 12.61 -11.98 -1.67
N GLN A 17 12.89 -13.26 -1.90
CA GLN A 17 13.99 -13.75 -2.76
C GLN A 17 13.51 -14.47 -4.05
N GLY A 18 12.20 -14.51 -4.28
CA GLY A 18 11.61 -15.26 -5.39
C GLY A 18 11.64 -14.53 -6.76
N PRO A 19 10.95 -15.08 -7.78
CA PRO A 19 10.89 -14.46 -9.11
C PRO A 19 10.21 -13.08 -9.10
N LYS A 20 10.58 -12.22 -10.05
CA LYS A 20 9.91 -10.92 -10.25
C LYS A 20 8.44 -11.12 -10.66
N ARG A 21 7.56 -10.20 -10.23
CA ARG A 21 6.10 -10.21 -10.51
C ARG A 21 5.36 -11.44 -9.98
N ASN A 22 5.80 -11.95 -8.85
CA ASN A 22 5.07 -12.96 -8.10
C ASN A 22 3.92 -12.32 -7.31
N ILE A 23 3.23 -13.14 -6.52
CA ILE A 23 2.08 -12.73 -5.72
C ILE A 23 2.43 -11.59 -4.75
N GLY A 24 1.57 -10.58 -4.68
CA GLY A 24 1.71 -9.41 -3.82
C GLY A 24 0.56 -8.43 -3.97
N PHE A 25 0.81 -7.22 -3.48
CA PHE A 25 -0.16 -6.13 -3.40
C PHE A 25 0.39 -4.88 -4.08
N THR A 26 -0.46 -4.25 -4.88
CA THR A 26 -0.21 -2.91 -5.41
C THR A 26 -0.95 -1.91 -4.55
N LEU A 27 -0.25 -0.87 -4.13
CA LEU A 27 -0.80 0.28 -3.45
C LEU A 27 -0.88 1.43 -4.45
N SER A 28 -2.05 2.04 -4.54
CA SER A 28 -2.30 3.18 -5.41
C SER A 28 -3.07 4.25 -4.65
N PRO A 29 -2.67 5.53 -4.67
CA PRO A 29 -3.54 6.59 -4.15
C PRO A 29 -4.90 6.59 -4.87
N PHE A 30 -5.95 7.16 -4.28
CA PHE A 30 -7.19 7.42 -5.00
C PHE A 30 -7.82 8.74 -4.59
N LEU A 31 -8.63 9.31 -5.48
CA LEU A 31 -9.52 10.44 -5.24
C LEU A 31 -10.95 10.01 -5.54
N ILE A 32 -11.86 10.20 -4.60
CA ILE A 32 -13.26 9.75 -4.73
C ILE A 32 -13.99 10.54 -5.83
N GLU A 33 -13.66 11.82 -5.96
CA GLU A 33 -14.32 12.74 -6.91
C GLU A 33 -13.68 12.73 -8.31
N ASP A 34 -12.57 12.04 -8.52
CA ASP A 34 -11.83 12.00 -9.79
C ASP A 34 -11.51 10.55 -10.20
N ASP A 35 -12.49 9.87 -10.79
CA ASP A 35 -12.37 8.50 -11.32
C ASP A 35 -11.48 8.38 -12.55
N GLN A 36 -11.01 9.52 -13.08
CA GLN A 36 -10.28 9.66 -14.33
C GLN A 36 -8.83 10.09 -14.13
N GLN A 37 -8.37 10.19 -12.88
CA GLN A 37 -6.98 10.51 -12.63
C GLN A 37 -6.09 9.35 -13.08
N ASP A 38 -5.37 9.56 -14.19
CA ASP A 38 -4.33 8.64 -14.65
C ASP A 38 -3.19 8.64 -13.62
N ILE A 39 -3.23 7.71 -12.67
CA ILE A 39 -2.15 7.50 -11.69
C ILE A 39 -0.98 6.88 -12.44
N SER A 40 0.16 7.57 -12.40
CA SER A 40 1.38 7.06 -13.03
C SER A 40 1.84 5.80 -12.32
N LEU A 41 2.37 4.82 -13.07
CA LEU A 41 2.97 3.62 -12.48
C LEU A 41 4.06 3.96 -11.45
N GLN A 42 4.72 5.11 -11.58
CA GLN A 42 5.75 5.57 -10.63
C GLN A 42 5.19 6.07 -9.30
N GLU A 43 3.90 6.43 -9.27
CA GLU A 43 3.17 6.86 -8.07
C GLU A 43 2.53 5.69 -7.34
N MET A 44 2.57 4.49 -7.92
CA MET A 44 2.14 3.26 -7.27
C MET A 44 3.29 2.63 -6.48
N LEU A 45 2.98 1.65 -5.62
CA LEU A 45 3.97 0.85 -4.92
C LEU A 45 3.57 -0.62 -4.93
N PHE A 46 4.49 -1.49 -5.32
CA PHE A 46 4.28 -2.93 -5.24
C PHE A 46 5.05 -3.53 -4.07
N ILE A 47 4.40 -4.40 -3.30
CA ILE A 47 4.98 -5.14 -2.18
C ILE A 47 4.64 -6.63 -2.35
N TYR A 48 5.64 -7.50 -2.27
CA TYR A 48 5.39 -8.95 -2.33
C TYR A 48 4.59 -9.41 -1.12
N ASN A 49 3.75 -10.44 -1.26
CA ASN A 49 2.89 -10.90 -0.18
C ASN A 49 3.66 -11.23 1.11
N GLU A 50 4.83 -11.89 0.99
CA GLU A 50 5.70 -12.21 2.12
C GLU A 50 6.20 -10.96 2.88
N ASP A 51 6.47 -9.87 2.16
CA ASP A 51 6.89 -8.61 2.77
C ASP A 51 5.67 -7.81 3.28
N PHE A 52 4.51 -7.98 2.63
CA PHE A 52 3.26 -7.35 3.06
C PHE A 52 2.70 -7.94 4.36
N ASP A 53 3.08 -9.17 4.72
CA ASP A 53 2.73 -9.79 6.02
C ASP A 53 3.25 -9.00 7.23
N TYR A 54 4.22 -8.08 7.06
CA TYR A 54 4.65 -7.16 8.12
C TYR A 54 3.72 -5.95 8.28
N ILE A 55 2.96 -5.59 7.24
CA ILE A 55 2.01 -4.46 7.22
C ILE A 55 0.59 -4.95 7.52
N ARG A 56 0.20 -6.10 6.98
CA ARG A 56 -1.15 -6.66 7.07
C ARG A 56 -1.73 -6.71 8.49
N PRO A 57 -0.99 -7.15 9.54
CA PRO A 57 -1.52 -7.19 10.90
C PRO A 57 -1.90 -5.82 11.48
N LEU A 58 -1.34 -4.73 10.94
CA LEU A 58 -1.72 -3.37 11.34
C LEU A 58 -3.05 -2.99 10.69
N LEU A 59 -3.20 -3.27 9.40
CA LEU A 59 -4.46 -3.05 8.68
C LEU A 59 -5.61 -3.87 9.26
N ASP A 60 -5.36 -5.15 9.55
CA ASP A 60 -6.37 -6.09 10.07
C ASP A 60 -7.05 -5.59 11.37
N LYS A 61 -6.36 -4.77 12.19
CA LYS A 61 -6.94 -4.20 13.43
C LYS A 61 -8.00 -3.15 13.19
N HIS A 62 -7.97 -2.49 12.03
CA HIS A 62 -8.90 -1.42 11.70
C HIS A 62 -10.18 -1.94 11.04
N PHE A 63 -10.18 -3.19 10.58
CA PHE A 63 -11.41 -3.81 10.07
C PHE A 63 -12.41 -4.09 11.21
N PRO A 64 -13.72 -3.97 10.95
CA PRO A 64 -14.33 -3.66 9.65
C PRO A 64 -14.21 -2.19 9.24
N LEU A 65 -14.06 -1.96 7.94
CA LEU A 65 -13.97 -0.64 7.31
C LEU A 65 -15.19 -0.39 6.42
N THR A 66 -15.45 0.87 6.09
CA THR A 66 -16.45 1.26 5.09
C THR A 66 -15.74 1.51 3.77
N ASN A 67 -16.16 0.85 2.70
CA ASN A 67 -15.67 1.11 1.36
C ASN A 67 -16.09 2.54 0.95
N PRO A 68 -15.15 3.44 0.61
CA PRO A 68 -15.46 4.84 0.30
C PRO A 68 -16.26 5.02 -1.00
N TYR A 69 -16.21 4.07 -1.93
CA TYR A 69 -16.96 4.15 -3.20
C TYR A 69 -18.38 3.61 -3.05
N THR A 70 -18.53 2.45 -2.39
CA THR A 70 -19.83 1.74 -2.33
C THR A 70 -20.59 1.95 -1.02
N MET A 71 -19.92 2.50 0.00
CA MET A 71 -20.41 2.61 1.38
C MET A 71 -20.70 1.25 2.04
N GLU A 72 -20.25 0.14 1.44
CA GLU A 72 -20.42 -1.20 1.99
C GLU A 72 -19.36 -1.52 3.05
N THR A 73 -19.69 -2.42 3.97
CA THR A 73 -18.75 -2.87 5.00
C THR A 73 -17.76 -3.88 4.41
N MET A 74 -16.48 -3.56 4.48
CA MET A 74 -15.37 -4.48 4.26
C MET A 74 -14.96 -5.10 5.59
N ASN A 75 -15.01 -6.42 5.71
CA ASN A 75 -14.69 -7.12 6.97
C ASN A 75 -13.21 -7.53 7.09
N GLY A 76 -12.45 -7.36 6.03
CA GLY A 76 -11.04 -7.70 5.94
C GLY A 76 -10.51 -7.35 4.55
N LEU A 77 -9.20 -7.48 4.39
CA LEU A 77 -8.53 -7.28 3.12
C LEU A 77 -8.78 -8.48 2.20
N ASP A 78 -9.38 -8.24 1.03
CA ASP A 78 -9.59 -9.21 -0.03
C ASP A 78 -8.34 -9.32 -0.90
N PRO A 79 -7.64 -10.46 -0.91
CA PRO A 79 -6.43 -10.63 -1.71
C PRO A 79 -6.65 -10.67 -3.24
N CYS A 80 -7.88 -10.86 -3.71
CA CYS A 80 -8.19 -11.03 -5.13
C CYS A 80 -8.82 -9.78 -5.76
N TRP A 81 -9.14 -8.75 -4.96
CA TRP A 81 -9.87 -7.57 -5.40
C TRP A 81 -9.26 -6.29 -4.83
N ASP A 82 -9.89 -5.16 -5.19
CA ASP A 82 -9.52 -3.84 -4.75
C ASP A 82 -10.02 -3.57 -3.32
N ASN A 83 -9.15 -3.01 -2.48
CA ASN A 83 -9.44 -2.66 -1.10
C ASN A 83 -9.18 -1.16 -0.90
N PRO A 84 -10.15 -0.29 -1.23
CA PRO A 84 -10.00 1.15 -1.03
C PRO A 84 -10.05 1.49 0.46
N ILE A 85 -8.91 1.93 1.01
CA ILE A 85 -8.77 2.26 2.44
C ILE A 85 -8.60 3.77 2.59
N GLY A 86 -9.48 4.37 3.39
CA GLY A 86 -9.51 5.81 3.66
C GLY A 86 -8.25 6.34 4.34
N LYS A 87 -7.92 7.59 4.05
CA LYS A 87 -6.76 8.30 4.60
C LYS A 87 -6.62 8.21 6.11
N GLU A 88 -7.72 8.33 6.85
CA GLU A 88 -7.74 8.28 8.30
C GLU A 88 -7.20 6.95 8.85
N ILE A 89 -7.45 5.84 8.15
CA ILE A 89 -6.94 4.53 8.52
C ILE A 89 -5.43 4.47 8.27
N TRP A 90 -4.96 5.00 7.15
CA TRP A 90 -3.52 5.07 6.87
C TRP A 90 -2.77 5.94 7.87
N VAL A 91 -3.36 7.05 8.32
CA VAL A 91 -2.77 7.87 9.39
C VAL A 91 -2.63 7.05 10.69
N ALA A 92 -3.67 6.29 11.07
CA ALA A 92 -3.59 5.43 12.25
C ALA A 92 -2.52 4.32 12.11
N VAL A 93 -2.43 3.68 10.93
CA VAL A 93 -1.39 2.68 10.63
C VAL A 93 0.02 3.28 10.74
N LEU A 94 0.22 4.52 10.27
CA LEU A 94 1.50 5.23 10.40
C LEU A 94 1.86 5.46 11.87
N GLU A 95 0.90 5.90 12.69
CA GLU A 95 1.10 6.09 14.13
C GLU A 95 1.45 4.78 14.85
N GLU A 96 0.82 3.67 14.47
CA GLU A 96 1.16 2.36 15.01
C GLU A 96 2.56 1.91 14.60
N LEU A 97 2.95 2.12 13.34
CA LEU A 97 4.31 1.82 12.86
C LEU A 97 5.37 2.64 13.58
N ASP A 98 5.10 3.91 13.92
CA ASP A 98 6.03 4.76 14.65
C ASP A 98 6.22 4.33 16.11
N GLN A 99 5.24 3.64 16.69
CA GLN A 99 5.32 3.09 18.04
C GLN A 99 6.01 1.72 18.10
N GLN A 100 6.19 1.05 16.97
CA GLN A 100 6.85 -0.25 16.93
C GLN A 100 8.37 -0.10 17.07
N GLN A 101 8.93 -0.78 18.06
CA GLN A 101 10.38 -0.96 18.16
C GLN A 101 10.82 -2.08 17.21
N VAL A 102 11.50 -1.71 16.13
CA VAL A 102 12.02 -2.66 15.14
C VAL A 102 13.51 -2.90 15.42
N GLU A 103 13.84 -4.11 15.88
CA GLU A 103 15.23 -4.49 16.19
C GLU A 103 16.04 -4.88 14.96
N ASP A 104 15.38 -5.40 13.91
CA ASP A 104 16.01 -5.76 12.65
C ASP A 104 16.25 -4.49 11.78
N PRO A 105 17.52 -4.14 11.49
CA PRO A 105 17.83 -2.93 10.71
C PRO A 105 17.24 -2.92 9.30
N GLU A 106 17.14 -4.09 8.65
CA GLU A 106 16.59 -4.19 7.30
C GLU A 106 15.07 -3.98 7.31
N LEU A 107 14.38 -4.55 8.31
CA LEU A 107 12.95 -4.30 8.52
C LEU A 107 12.70 -2.82 8.86
N ALA A 108 13.57 -2.20 9.65
CA ALA A 108 13.44 -0.78 9.98
C ALA A 108 13.53 0.11 8.74
N VAL A 109 14.41 -0.23 7.79
CA VAL A 109 14.50 0.47 6.50
C VAL A 109 13.24 0.25 5.67
N PHE A 110 12.74 -0.99 5.58
CA PHE A 110 11.49 -1.30 4.89
C PHE A 110 10.32 -0.49 5.45
N CYS A 111 10.12 -0.52 6.77
CA CYS A 111 9.08 0.25 7.44
C CYS A 111 9.24 1.75 7.21
N GLN A 112 10.47 2.28 7.24
CA GLN A 112 10.69 3.70 7.00
C GLN A 112 10.37 4.11 5.56
N GLN A 113 10.72 3.29 4.57
CA GLN A 113 10.37 3.51 3.16
C GLN A 113 8.87 3.44 2.95
N PHE A 114 8.21 2.45 3.54
CA PHE A 114 6.75 2.32 3.53
C PHE A 114 6.08 3.57 4.11
N LYS A 115 6.47 3.98 5.33
CA LYS A 115 5.93 5.19 5.99
C LYS A 115 6.12 6.43 5.13
N THR A 116 7.30 6.59 4.54
CA THR A 116 7.61 7.73 3.66
C THR A 116 6.69 7.74 2.45
N TRP A 117 6.46 6.60 1.81
CA TRP A 117 5.60 6.50 0.65
C TRP A 117 4.13 6.79 0.99
N ILE A 118 3.58 6.15 2.05
CA ILE A 118 2.20 6.38 2.50
C ILE A 118 1.98 7.85 2.86
N SER A 119 2.85 8.42 3.71
CA SER A 119 2.72 9.81 4.17
C SER A 119 2.81 10.83 3.03
N THR A 120 3.57 10.52 1.97
CA THR A 120 3.68 11.39 0.79
C THR A 120 2.38 11.40 -0.01
N HIS A 121 1.78 10.23 -0.25
CA HIS A 121 0.60 10.12 -1.12
C HIS A 121 -0.69 10.48 -0.39
N VAL A 122 -0.82 10.09 0.88
CA VAL A 122 -2.04 10.35 1.66
C VAL A 122 -2.25 11.84 1.95
N GLN A 123 -1.24 12.70 1.79
CA GLN A 123 -1.41 14.15 1.93
C GLN A 123 -2.35 14.73 0.88
N ASN A 124 -2.31 14.20 -0.34
CA ASN A 124 -3.04 14.73 -1.50
C ASN A 124 -4.09 13.77 -2.06
N ALA A 125 -4.30 12.61 -1.42
CA ALA A 125 -5.29 11.61 -1.80
C ALA A 125 -6.36 11.44 -0.71
N ASP A 126 -7.53 10.92 -1.09
CA ASP A 126 -8.60 10.55 -0.16
C ASP A 126 -8.30 9.23 0.56
N GLY A 127 -7.43 8.42 -0.03
CA GLY A 127 -6.94 7.20 0.57
C GLY A 127 -5.94 6.48 -0.33
N ILE A 128 -5.67 5.24 0.00
CA ILE A 128 -4.83 4.35 -0.79
C ILE A 128 -5.59 3.04 -0.95
N GLU A 129 -5.72 2.62 -2.20
CA GLU A 129 -6.28 1.35 -2.60
C GLU A 129 -5.20 0.27 -2.57
N VAL A 130 -5.54 -0.87 -1.97
CA VAL A 130 -4.68 -2.05 -1.95
C VAL A 130 -5.29 -3.11 -2.84
N THR A 131 -4.67 -3.37 -3.98
CA THR A 131 -5.10 -4.37 -4.95
C THR A 131 -4.18 -5.57 -4.89
N GLY A 132 -4.71 -6.73 -4.51
CA GLY A 132 -3.97 -7.98 -4.58
C GLY A 132 -4.01 -8.61 -5.97
N ASN A 133 -3.04 -9.48 -6.28
CA ASN A 133 -2.96 -10.19 -7.56
C ASN A 133 -3.04 -11.73 -7.41
N LEU A 134 -3.71 -12.20 -6.35
CA LEU A 134 -3.89 -13.62 -6.00
C LEU A 134 -4.91 -14.35 -6.89
#